data_AF-A0A2N9NEK0-F1
#
_entry.id   AF-A0A2N9NEK0-F1
#
_cell.length_a   1.000
_cell.length_b   1.000
_cell.length_c   1.000
_cell.angle_alpha   90.00
_cell.angle_beta   90.00
_cell.angle_gamma   90.00
#
_symmetry.space_group_name_H-M   'P 1'
#
loop_
_entity.id
_entity.type
_entity.pdbx_description
1 polymer ?
#
loop_
_entity_poly.entity_id
_entity_poly.type
_entity_poly.pdbx_seq_one_letter_code
_entity_poly.pdbx_strand_id
1 'polypeptide(L)' 'MMITNDQELQVTLERMKQFQSQVVKLRHTEENPENYRLSASGFLAELDRMTLQVREYLWSHPAEQAPEPAV' A
#
# COMPACT_ATOMS: atom_id res chain seq x y z
N MET A 1 -3.18 -9.18 -5.66
CA MET A 1 -3.98 -8.05 -6.16
C MET A 1 -2.99 -7.06 -6.74
N MET A 2 -3.16 -6.66 -8.00
CA MET A 2 -2.25 -5.78 -8.73
C MET A 2 -3.04 -4.50 -9.05
N ILE A 3 -2.38 -3.34 -9.03
CA ILE A 3 -3.00 -2.05 -9.38
C ILE A 3 -2.93 -1.90 -10.90
N THR A 4 -4.06 -1.63 -11.54
CA THR A 4 -4.18 -1.56 -13.00
C THR A 4 -4.67 -0.21 -13.51
N ASN A 5 -5.15 0.65 -12.62
CA ASN A 5 -5.67 1.97 -12.96
C ASN A 5 -5.59 2.92 -11.75
N ASP A 6 -5.84 4.21 -12.01
CA ASP A 6 -5.71 5.26 -10.99
C ASP A 6 -6.76 5.16 -9.87
N GLN A 7 -7.92 4.56 -10.14
CA GLN A 7 -8.93 4.34 -9.10
C GLN A 7 -8.44 3.30 -8.08
N GLU A 8 -7.84 2.20 -8.56
CA GLU A 8 -7.23 1.18 -7.70
C GLU A 8 -5.98 1.71 -6.97
N LEU A 9 -5.21 2.59 -7.61
CA LEU A 9 -4.11 3.31 -6.96
C LEU A 9 -4.63 4.11 -5.77
N GLN A 10 -5.66 4.92 -5.98
CA GLN A 10 -6.24 5.78 -4.94
C GLN A 10 -6.78 4.96 -3.76
N VAL A 11 -7.51 3.89 -4.03
CA VAL A 11 -8.01 2.96 -3.00
C VAL A 11 -6.85 2.34 -2.21
N THR A 12 -5.77 1.96 -2.89
CA THR A 12 -4.60 1.37 -2.23
C THR A 12 -3.90 2.39 -1.33
N LEU A 13 -3.72 3.62 -1.80
CA LEU A 13 -3.12 4.71 -1.00
C LEU A 13 -3.94 5.03 0.25
N GLU A 14 -5.27 5.07 0.14
CA GLU A 14 -6.17 5.28 1.29
C GLU A 14 -6.08 4.15 2.30
N ARG A 15 -6.03 2.90 1.83
CA ARG A 15 -5.84 1.73 2.70
C ARG A 15 -4.49 1.77 3.41
N MET A 16 -3.41 2.14 2.71
CA MET A 16 -2.10 2.32 3.33
C MET A 16 -2.14 3.36 4.45
N LYS A 17 -2.80 4.51 4.24
CA LYS A 17 -2.96 5.55 5.26
C LYS A 17 -3.69 5.03 6.51
N GLN A 18 -4.74 4.22 6.33
CA GLN A 18 -5.46 3.59 7.44
C GLN A 18 -4.55 2.62 8.21
N PHE A 19 -3.80 1.79 7.52
CA PHE A 19 -2.87 0.82 8.14
C PHE A 19 -1.77 1.54 8.93
N GLN A 20 -1.17 2.60 8.36
CA GLN A 20 -0.20 3.43 9.06
C GLN A 20 -0.78 4.05 10.34
N SER A 21 -2.00 4.58 10.28
CA SER A 21 -2.69 5.14 11.45
C SER A 21 -2.90 4.09 12.55
N GLN A 22 -3.25 2.86 12.18
CA GLN A 22 -3.42 1.77 13.15
C GLN A 22 -2.08 1.38 13.81
N VAL A 23 -0.98 1.29 13.05
CA VAL A 23 0.34 1.02 13.62
C VAL A 23 0.81 2.14 14.56
N VAL A 24 0.57 3.40 14.19
CA VAL A 24 0.87 4.56 15.05
C VAL A 24 0.06 4.48 16.34
N LYS A 25 -1.25 4.19 16.25
CA LYS A 25 -2.09 4.01 17.43
C LYS A 25 -1.56 2.90 18.35
N LEU A 26 -1.26 1.72 17.79
CA LEU A 26 -0.70 0.60 18.55
C LEU A 26 0.59 0.98 19.28
N ARG A 27 1.45 1.78 18.65
CA ARG A 27 2.71 2.25 19.25
C ARG A 27 2.49 3.11 20.51
N HIS A 28 1.33 3.74 20.64
CA HIS A 28 0.98 4.58 21.79
C HIS A 28 0.11 3.86 22.82
N THR A 29 -0.59 2.79 22.44
CA THR A 29 -1.60 2.14 23.31
C THR A 29 -1.19 0.78 23.83
N GLU A 30 -0.29 0.05 23.14
CA GLU A 30 0.15 -1.26 23.60
C GLU A 30 1.42 -1.12 24.43
N GLU A 31 1.32 -1.47 25.72
CA GLU A 31 2.41 -1.35 26.68
C GLU A 31 3.34 -2.56 26.67
N ASN A 32 2.85 -3.73 26.23
CA ASN A 32 3.65 -4.94 26.14
C ASN A 32 4.39 -5.02 24.78
N PRO A 33 5.74 -5.03 24.77
CA PRO A 33 6.50 -5.04 23.52
C PRO A 33 6.27 -6.27 22.63
N GLU A 34 6.02 -7.45 23.22
CA GLU A 34 5.74 -8.67 22.45
C GLU A 34 4.36 -8.59 21.79
N ASN A 35 3.34 -8.15 22.53
CA ASN A 35 1.99 -7.93 21.99
C ASN A 35 2.00 -6.88 20.88
N TYR A 36 2.78 -5.80 21.06
CA TYR A 36 2.95 -4.78 20.03
C TYR A 36 3.52 -5.38 18.77
N ARG A 37 4.61 -6.15 18.86
CA ARG A 37 5.25 -6.78 17.70
C ARG A 37 4.30 -7.74 16.99
N LEU A 38 3.59 -8.59 17.73
CA LEU A 38 2.60 -9.50 17.16
C LEU A 38 1.49 -8.74 16.43
N SER A 39 0.92 -7.72 17.06
CA SER A 39 -0.17 -6.92 16.50
C SER A 39 0.27 -6.07 15.30
N ALA A 40 1.43 -5.43 15.37
CA ALA A 40 1.94 -4.55 14.31
C ALA A 40 2.46 -5.32 13.09
N SER A 41 2.99 -6.53 13.27
CA SER A 41 3.63 -7.30 12.20
C SER A 41 2.72 -7.53 10.98
N GLY A 42 1.45 -7.85 11.20
CA GLY A 42 0.49 -8.05 10.10
C GLY A 42 0.23 -6.76 9.30
N PHE A 43 0.11 -5.62 9.98
CA PHE A 43 -0.07 -4.33 9.31
C PHE A 43 1.16 -3.93 8.50
N LEU A 44 2.36 -4.12 9.07
CA LEU A 44 3.61 -3.79 8.41
C LEU A 44 3.86 -4.67 7.18
N ALA A 45 3.60 -5.97 7.26
CA ALA A 45 3.73 -6.87 6.12
C ALA A 45 2.78 -6.50 4.96
N GLU A 46 1.54 -6.09 5.26
CA GLU A 46 0.62 -5.61 4.23
C GLU A 46 1.02 -4.24 3.66
N LEU A 47 1.58 -3.35 4.47
CA LEU A 47 2.14 -2.08 3.99
C LEU A 47 3.30 -2.31 3.03
N ASP A 48 4.19 -3.25 3.31
CA ASP A 48 5.29 -3.61 2.42
C ASP A 48 4.76 -4.12 1.07
N ARG A 49 3.75 -5.01 1.11
CA ARG A 49 3.10 -5.55 -0.10
C ARG A 49 2.41 -4.47 -0.93
N MET A 50 1.68 -3.55 -0.29
CA MET A 50 1.00 -2.44 -0.98
C MET A 50 1.99 -1.42 -1.55
N THR A 51 3.06 -1.12 -0.81
CA THR A 51 4.13 -0.22 -1.28
C THR A 51 4.78 -0.76 -2.54
N LEU A 52 5.02 -2.07 -2.61
CA LEU A 52 5.52 -2.73 -3.80
C LEU A 52 4.58 -2.54 -4.99
N GLN A 53 3.28 -2.77 -4.81
CA GLN A 53 2.28 -2.63 -5.87
C GLN A 53 2.14 -1.19 -6.38
N VAL A 54 2.11 -0.21 -5.47
CA VAL A 54 2.06 1.21 -5.81
C VAL A 54 3.30 1.61 -6.61
N ARG A 55 4.48 1.17 -6.16
CA ARG A 55 5.74 1.42 -6.85
C ARG A 55 5.73 0.82 -8.26
N GLU A 56 5.30 -0.43 -8.40
CA GLU A 56 5.21 -1.11 -9.71
C GLU A 56 4.27 -0.37 -10.67
N TYR A 57 3.10 0.03 -10.19
CA TYR A 57 2.15 0.80 -11.01
C TYR A 57 2.70 2.15 -11.44
N LEU A 58 3.26 2.92 -10.49
CA LEU A 58 3.81 4.25 -10.77
C LEU A 58 5.10 4.22 -11.60
N TRP A 59 5.79 3.07 -11.64
CA TRP A 59 6.94 2.88 -12.53
C TRP A 59 6.53 2.77 -14.00
N SER A 60 5.33 2.25 -14.29
CA SER A 60 4.80 2.23 -15.65
C SER A 60 4.21 3.58 -16.04
N HIS A 61 4.64 4.14 -17.17
CA HIS A 61 4.09 5.41 -17.63
C HIS A 61 2.80 5.17 -18.46
N PRO A 62 1.70 5.91 -18.24
CA PRO A 62 0.44 5.70 -18.98
C PRO A 62 0.59 5.76 -20.51
N ALA A 63 1.54 6.57 -21.02
CA ALA A 63 1.82 6.65 -22.47
C ALA A 63 2.47 5.39 -23.05
N GLU A 64 3.10 4.54 -22.24
CA GLU A 64 3.61 3.22 -22.67
C GLU A 64 2.50 2.18 -22.80
N GLN A 65 1.31 2.48 -22.26
CA GLN A 65 0.13 1.61 -22.27
C GLN A 65 -0.92 2.08 -23.30
N ALA A 66 -0.70 3.21 -23.95
CA ALA A 66 -1.58 3.67 -25.03
C ALA A 66 -1.35 2.81 -26.28
N PRO A 67 -2.41 2.28 -26.92
CA PRO A 67 -2.26 1.58 -28.18
C PRO A 67 -1.65 2.53 -29.22
N GLU A 68 -0.68 2.03 -29.98
CA GLU A 68 -0.05 2.76 -31.09
C GLU A 68 -1.14 3.32 -32.00
N PRO A 69 -1.08 4.61 -32.39
CA PRO A 69 -2.10 5.17 -33.28
C PRO A 69 -2.10 4.38 -34.59
N ALA A 70 -3.27 3.82 -34.94
CA ALA A 70 -3.46 3.09 -36.19
C ALA A 70 -3.08 3.98 -37.37
N VAL A 71 -2.09 3.53 -38.15
CA VAL A 71 -1.61 4.17 -39.40
C VAL A 71 -2.61 3.92 -40.53
#